data_AF-A0A2N6AQY0-F1
#
_entry.id   AF-A0A2N6AQY0-F1
#
_cell.length_a   1.000
_cell.length_b   1.000
_cell.length_c   1.000
_cell.angle_alpha   90.00
_cell.angle_beta   90.00
_cell.angle_gamma   90.00
#
_symmetry.space_group_name_H-M   'P 1'
#
loop_
_entity.id
_entity.type
_entity.pdbx_description
1 polymer ?
#
loop_
_entity_poly.entity_id
_entity_poly.type
_entity_poly.pdbx_seq_one_letter_code
_entity_poly.pdbx_strand_id
1 'polypeptide(L)'
;MRLATLRINGKEIGGIVLEKGIVLLDTLNEKTGKNLPSDIFSLINEGKLEKLKEWYCKGGKEELEGMVEDTIPFEDVEYGPLYRNT
;
A
#
# COMPACT_ATOMS: atom_id res chain seq x y z
N MET A 1 2.21 -9.89 -4.32
CA MET A 1 1.82 -8.54 -3.87
C MET A 1 2.14 -7.55 -4.98
N ARG A 2 1.17 -6.72 -5.35
CA ARG A 2 1.38 -5.59 -6.27
C ARG A 2 1.34 -4.30 -5.45
N LEU A 3 2.27 -3.39 -5.71
CA LEU A 3 2.29 -2.06 -5.11
C LEU A 3 1.98 -1.03 -6.20
N ALA A 4 1.26 0.00 -5.83
CA ALA A 4 0.98 1.16 -6.67
C ALA A 4 1.34 2.42 -5.88
N THR A 5 1.91 3.40 -6.54
CA THR A 5 2.03 4.74 -5.98
C THR A 5 0.75 5.49 -6.32
N LEU A 6 0.13 6.11 -5.33
CA LEU A 6 -1.00 7.03 -5.47
C LEU A 6 -0.50 8.45 -5.18
N ARG A 7 -1.07 9.45 -5.85
CA ARG A 7 -0.76 10.84 -5.56
C ARG A 7 -1.93 11.46 -4.83
N ILE A 8 -1.76 11.75 -3.54
CA ILE A 8 -2.80 12.33 -2.68
C ILE A 8 -2.28 13.64 -2.12
N ASN A 9 -3.01 14.73 -2.32
CA ASN A 9 -2.61 16.09 -1.88
C ASN A 9 -1.19 16.49 -2.37
N GLY A 10 -0.80 16.05 -3.56
CA GLY A 10 0.53 16.33 -4.14
C GLY A 10 1.68 15.54 -3.52
N LYS A 11 1.40 14.57 -2.64
CA LYS A 11 2.39 13.63 -2.10
C LYS A 11 2.21 12.25 -2.72
N GLU A 12 3.33 11.58 -2.92
CA GLU A 12 3.35 10.19 -3.35
C GLU A 12 3.14 9.29 -2.13
N ILE A 13 2.05 8.53 -2.16
CA ILE A 13 1.67 7.58 -1.12
C ILE A 13 1.60 6.20 -1.74
N GLY A 14 2.32 5.24 -1.19
CA GLY A 14 2.22 3.85 -1.57
C GLY A 14 0.89 3.25 -1.18
N GLY A 15 0.39 2.39 -2.03
CA GLY A 15 -0.75 1.54 -1.79
C GLY A 15 -0.48 0.11 -2.25
N ILE A 16 -1.16 -0.82 -1.60
CA ILE A 16 -1.16 -2.23 -1.92
C ILE A 16 -2.36 -2.49 -2.81
N VAL A 17 -2.12 -3.00 -4.01
CA VAL A 17 -3.17 -3.36 -4.95
C VAL A 17 -3.71 -4.74 -4.59
N LEU A 18 -5.00 -4.78 -4.29
CA LEU A 18 -5.78 -5.97 -4.00
C LEU A 18 -6.72 -6.27 -5.16
N GLU A 19 -7.47 -7.37 -5.06
CA GLU A 19 -8.45 -7.75 -6.08
C GLU A 19 -9.68 -6.83 -6.08
N LYS A 20 -10.06 -6.31 -4.92
CA LYS A 20 -11.24 -5.45 -4.73
C LYS A 20 -10.96 -3.95 -4.81
N GLY A 21 -9.69 -3.53 -4.76
CA GLY A 21 -9.32 -2.11 -4.69
C GLY A 21 -7.88 -1.90 -4.26
N ILE A 22 -7.57 -0.71 -3.77
CA ILE A 22 -6.24 -0.32 -3.34
C ILE A 22 -6.29 0.16 -1.89
N VAL A 23 -5.38 -0.36 -1.05
CA VAL A 23 -5.24 0.10 0.34
C VAL A 23 -3.96 0.91 0.48
N LEU A 24 -4.09 2.15 0.94
CA LEU A 24 -2.95 3.01 1.23
C LEU A 24 -2.13 2.48 2.40
N LEU A 25 -0.82 2.64 2.32
CA LEU A 25 0.08 2.35 3.43
C LEU A 25 -0.24 3.22 4.66
N ASP A 26 -0.72 4.44 4.44
CA ASP A 26 -1.14 5.35 5.50
C ASP A 26 -2.33 4.79 6.29
N THR A 27 -3.41 4.41 5.60
CA THR A 27 -4.58 3.74 6.18
C THR A 27 -4.18 2.41 6.85
N LEU A 28 -3.28 1.66 6.20
CA LEU A 28 -2.76 0.42 6.78
C LEU A 28 -2.07 0.71 8.12
N ASN A 29 -1.19 1.72 8.18
CA ASN A 29 -0.48 2.11 9.39
C ASN A 29 -1.44 2.55 10.49
N GLU A 30 -2.48 3.32 10.18
CA GLU A 30 -3.50 3.73 11.16
C GLU A 30 -4.20 2.52 11.79
N LYS A 31 -4.50 1.51 10.99
CA LYS A 31 -5.24 0.32 11.45
C LYS A 31 -4.37 -0.70 12.16
N THR A 32 -3.20 -1.00 11.60
CA THR A 32 -2.29 -2.03 12.11
C THR A 32 -1.26 -1.47 13.09
N GLY A 33 -1.20 -0.14 13.26
CA GLY A 33 -0.21 0.55 14.07
C GLY A 33 1.23 0.40 13.56
N LYS A 34 1.42 -0.04 12.31
CA LYS A 34 2.76 -0.15 11.72
C LYS A 34 3.30 1.25 11.42
N ASN A 35 4.61 1.40 11.49
CA ASN A 35 5.30 2.65 11.17
C ASN A 35 5.97 2.51 9.79
N LEU A 36 5.17 2.11 8.78
CA LEU A 36 5.65 2.05 7.41
C LEU A 36 5.73 3.48 6.88
N PRO A 37 6.73 3.82 6.07
CA PRO A 37 6.71 5.09 5.37
C PRO A 37 5.52 5.14 4.42
N SER A 38 4.87 6.29 4.34
CA SER A 38 3.79 6.54 3.38
C SER A 38 4.32 6.41 1.94
N ASP A 39 5.61 6.68 1.70
CA ASP A 39 6.23 6.64 0.37
C ASP A 39 6.87 5.28 0.06
N ILE A 40 6.60 4.75 -1.14
CA ILE A 40 7.19 3.47 -1.61
C ILE A 40 8.71 3.56 -1.70
N PHE A 41 9.24 4.72 -2.10
CA PHE A 41 10.69 4.90 -2.22
C PHE A 41 11.38 4.69 -0.88
N SER A 42 10.87 5.32 0.18
CA SER A 42 11.36 5.12 1.55
C SER A 42 11.13 3.69 2.03
N LEU A 43 10.01 3.05 1.67
CA LEU A 43 9.72 1.66 2.03
C LEU A 43 10.77 0.68 1.47
N ILE A 44 11.20 0.91 0.22
CA ILE A 44 12.26 0.14 -0.43
C ILE A 44 13.60 0.47 0.21
N ASN A 45 13.90 1.76 0.42
CA ASN A 45 15.17 2.21 0.98
C ASN A 45 15.41 1.69 2.41
N GLU A 46 14.37 1.68 3.25
CA GLU A 46 14.42 1.17 4.62
C GLU A 46 14.39 -0.37 4.71
N GLY A 47 14.28 -1.10 3.59
CA GLY A 47 14.13 -2.57 3.60
C GLY A 47 12.81 -3.05 4.23
N LYS A 48 11.82 -2.16 4.40
CA LYS A 48 10.50 -2.50 4.95
C LYS A 48 9.63 -3.25 3.93
N LEU A 49 10.02 -3.25 2.65
CA LEU A 49 9.38 -4.04 1.60
C LEU A 49 9.30 -5.54 1.93
N GLU A 50 10.40 -6.11 2.46
CA GLU A 50 10.43 -7.53 2.82
C GLU A 50 9.49 -7.84 3.98
N LYS A 51 9.51 -7.00 5.03
CA LYS A 51 8.58 -7.11 6.16
C LYS A 51 7.12 -7.00 5.72
N LEU A 52 6.83 -6.09 4.79
CA LEU A 52 5.48 -5.93 4.24
C LEU A 52 5.05 -7.19 3.47
N LYS A 53 5.95 -7.75 2.66
CA LYS A 53 5.71 -8.97 1.89
C LYS A 53 5.50 -10.18 2.80
N GLU A 54 6.30 -10.33 3.85
CA GLU A 54 6.11 -11.38 4.87
C GLU A 54 4.75 -11.23 5.56
N TRP A 55 4.41 -10.02 6.01
CA TRP A 55 3.11 -9.77 6.65
C TRP A 55 1.94 -10.06 5.70
N TYR A 56 2.04 -9.63 4.44
CA TYR A 56 1.05 -9.92 3.40
C TYR A 56 0.88 -11.45 3.22
N CYS A 57 1.97 -12.20 3.27
CA CYS A 57 1.98 -13.65 3.13
C CYS A 57 1.45 -14.38 4.39
N LYS A 58 1.64 -13.81 5.58
CA LYS A 58 1.18 -14.37 6.87
C LYS A 58 -0.32 -14.17 7.17
N GLY A 59 -1.11 -13.69 6.20
CA GLY A 59 -2.54 -13.43 6.38
C GLY A 59 -2.93 -11.96 6.30
N GLY A 60 -1.97 -11.05 6.07
CA GLY A 60 -2.28 -9.63 5.86
C GLY A 60 -3.18 -9.39 4.64
N LYS A 61 -3.14 -10.29 3.64
CA LYS A 61 -4.10 -10.28 2.51
C LYS A 61 -5.55 -10.47 2.98
N GLU A 62 -5.81 -11.42 3.88
CA GLU A 62 -7.17 -11.70 4.38
C GLU A 62 -7.71 -10.55 5.23
N GLU A 63 -6.86 -9.95 6.07
CA GLU A 63 -7.22 -8.74 6.81
C GLU A 63 -7.59 -7.60 5.86
N LEU A 64 -6.75 -7.36 4.84
CA LEU A 64 -6.99 -6.37 3.81
C LEU A 64 -8.26 -6.64 2.99
N GLU A 65 -8.55 -7.91 2.68
CA GLU A 65 -9.79 -8.31 1.99
C GLU A 65 -11.05 -8.16 2.84
N GLY A 66 -10.91 -8.16 4.18
CA GLY A 66 -11.97 -7.81 5.12
C GLY A 66 -12.18 -6.30 5.25
N MET A 67 -11.15 -5.50 4.96
CA MET A 67 -11.18 -4.03 5.02
C MET A 67 -11.74 -3.38 3.75
N VAL A 68 -12.80 -3.97 3.18
CA VAL A 68 -13.40 -3.49 1.93
C VAL A 68 -13.90 -2.04 2.03
N GLU A 69 -14.28 -1.61 3.23
CA GLU A 69 -14.74 -0.23 3.48
C GLU A 69 -13.59 0.80 3.42
N ASP A 70 -12.35 0.38 3.66
CA ASP A 70 -11.14 1.22 3.62
C ASP A 70 -10.34 1.03 2.32
N THR A 71 -10.77 0.12 1.42
CA THR A 71 -10.21 0.04 0.06
C THR A 71 -10.73 1.17 -0.81
N ILE A 72 -9.80 1.92 -1.41
CA ILE A 72 -10.13 2.92 -2.41
C ILE A 72 -10.38 2.21 -3.74
N PRO A 73 -11.54 2.43 -4.39
CA PRO A 73 -11.82 1.86 -5.70
C PRO A 73 -10.84 2.41 -6.74
N PHE A 74 -10.50 1.59 -7.73
CA PHE A 74 -9.54 1.94 -8.78
C PHE A 74 -9.91 3.23 -9.55
N GLU A 75 -11.20 3.60 -9.55
CA GLU A 75 -11.75 4.78 -10.24
C GLU A 75 -11.51 6.10 -9.49
N ASP A 76 -11.38 6.07 -8.16
CA ASP A 76 -11.18 7.27 -7.33
C ASP A 76 -9.68 7.52 -7.05
N VAL A 77 -8.82 6.63 -7.54
CA VAL A 77 -7.37 6.68 -7.33
C VAL A 77 -6.68 7.51 -8.39
N GLU A 78 -5.99 8.56 -7.96
CA GLU A 78 -4.98 9.23 -8.77
C GLU A 78 -3.65 8.46 -8.67
N TYR A 79 -3.29 7.75 -9.74
CA TYR A 79 -2.03 6.98 -9.78
C TYR A 79 -0.82 7.91 -9.97
N GLY A 80 0.18 7.73 -9.11
CA GLY A 80 1.51 8.31 -9.25
C GLY A 80 2.41 7.50 -10.20
N PRO A 81 3.69 7.90 -10.35
CA PRO A 81 4.62 7.21 -11.23
C PRO A 81 4.83 5.76 -10.79
N LEU A 82 4.77 4.84 -11.76
CA LEU A 82 4.96 3.42 -11.51
C LEU A 82 6.46 3.14 -11.34
N TYR A 83 6.91 2.90 -10.11
CA TYR A 83 8.28 2.46 -9.84
C TYR A 83 8.46 1.04 -10.38
N ARG A 84 9.06 0.93 -11.57
CA ARG A 84 9.49 -0.33 -12.17
C ARG A 84 10.99 -0.46 -11.94
N ASN A 85 11.38 -1.43 -11.12
CA ASN A 85 12.76 -1.89 -11.09
C ASN A 85 12.90 -2.91 -12.23
N THR A 86 13.54 -2.52 -13.34
CA THR A 86 13.91 -3.44 -14.44
C THR A 86 15.13 -4.25 -14.05
#